data_AF-A0A1C2XVB0-F1
#
_entry.id   AF-A0A1C2XVB0-F1
#
_cell.length_a   1.000
_cell.length_b   1.000
_cell.length_c   1.000
_cell.angle_alpha   90.00
_cell.angle_beta   90.00
_cell.angle_gamma   90.00
#
_symmetry.space_group_name_H-M   'P 1'
#
loop_
_entity.id
_entity.type
_entity.pdbx_description
1 polymer ?
#
loop_
_entity_poly.entity_id
_entity_poly.type
_entity_poly.pdbx_seq_one_letter_code
_entity_poly.pdbx_strand_id
1 'polypeptide(L)' 'MEAISYLSNWITWLYAVIIVGAGFMITYQAIMKTFTTDEDETASRNLRIKQTIKGAIVGLCLSGLITIIKNFYM' A
#
# COMPACT_ATOMS: atom_id res chain seq x y z
N MET A 1 3.10 1.20 29.74
CA MET A 1 1.91 1.06 28.87
C MET A 1 1.82 2.12 27.77
N GLU A 2 2.43 3.32 27.89
CA GLU A 2 2.41 4.35 26.83
C GLU A 2 3.18 3.96 25.55
N ALA A 3 4.39 3.40 25.66
CA ALA A 3 5.20 3.01 24.50
C ALA A 3 4.49 2.01 23.56
N ILE A 4 3.68 1.13 24.15
CA ILE A 4 2.94 0.09 23.42
C ILE A 4 1.70 0.68 22.71
N SER A 5 1.07 1.69 23.31
CA SER A 5 0.00 2.48 22.68
C SER A 5 0.53 3.26 21.47
N TYR A 6 1.69 3.91 21.62
CA TYR A 6 2.36 4.63 20.54
C TYR A 6 2.67 3.74 19.33
N LEU A 7 3.23 2.54 19.56
CA LEU A 7 3.50 1.56 18.49
C LEU A 7 2.22 1.06 17.81
N SER A 8 1.14 0.86 18.56
CA SER A 8 -0.16 0.46 18.00
C SER A 8 -0.70 1.51 17.05
N ASN A 9 -0.72 2.76 17.49
CA ASN A 9 -1.25 3.87 16.70
C ASN A 9 -0.43 4.06 15.42
N TRP A 10 0.89 3.90 15.49
CA TRP A 10 1.78 3.98 14.34
C TRP A 10 1.51 2.91 13.29
N ILE A 11 1.30 1.66 13.72
CA ILE A 11 0.99 0.55 12.82
C ILE A 11 -0.38 0.76 12.14
N THR A 12 -1.39 1.23 12.88
CA THR A 12 -2.70 1.57 12.30
C THR A 12 -2.60 2.68 11.26
N TRP A 13 -1.79 3.71 11.52
CA TRP A 13 -1.51 4.76 10.54
C TRP A 13 -0.77 4.24 9.31
N LEU A 14 0.20 3.33 9.48
CA LEU A 14 0.89 2.66 8.38
C LEU A 14 -0.07 1.92 7.46
N TYR A 15 -1.02 1.16 8.02
CA TYR A 15 -2.05 0.48 7.24
C TYR A 15 -2.91 1.45 6.42
N ALA A 16 -3.35 2.54 7.05
CA ALA A 16 -4.14 3.56 6.37
C ALA A 16 -3.35 4.22 5.22
N VAL A 17 -2.10 4.62 5.46
CA VAL A 17 -1.24 5.27 4.46
C VAL A 17 -0.96 4.34 3.28
N ILE A 18 -0.66 3.06 3.52
CA ILE A 18 -0.38 2.09 2.46
C ILE A 18 -1.60 1.92 1.55
N ILE A 19 -2.79 1.72 2.14
CA ILE A 19 -4.03 1.53 1.36
C ILE A 19 -4.41 2.80 0.60
N VAL A 20 -4.38 3.96 1.26
CA VAL A 20 -4.74 5.24 0.64
C VAL A 20 -3.75 5.61 -0.46
N GLY A 21 -2.45 5.47 -0.22
CA GLY A 21 -1.41 5.76 -1.20
C GLY A 21 -1.47 4.83 -2.41
N ALA A 22 -1.68 3.52 -2.19
CA ALA A 22 -1.86 2.56 -3.27
C ALA A 22 -3.13 2.85 -4.08
N GLY A 23 -4.25 3.15 -3.41
CA GLY A 23 -5.51 3.53 -4.05
C GLY A 23 -5.36 4.78 -4.92
N PHE A 24 -4.70 5.83 -4.41
CA PHE A 24 -4.45 7.05 -5.17
C PHE A 24 -3.61 6.77 -6.44
N MET A 25 -2.55 5.98 -6.31
CA MET A 25 -1.67 5.67 -7.43
C MET A 25 -2.37 4.78 -8.47
N ILE A 26 -3.18 3.80 -8.03
CA ILE A 26 -3.99 2.97 -8.94
C ILE A 26 -4.99 3.85 -9.71
N THR A 27 -5.73 4.71 -9.00
CA THR A 27 -6.71 5.62 -9.63
C THR A 27 -6.02 6.56 -10.61
N TYR A 28 -4.88 7.15 -10.25
CA TYR A 28 -4.11 8.00 -11.16
C TYR A 28 -3.70 7.27 -12.45
N GLN A 29 -3.15 6.05 -12.33
CA GLN A 29 -2.77 5.28 -13.51
C GLN A 29 -3.98 4.82 -14.33
N ALA A 30 -5.11 4.51 -13.68
CA ALA A 30 -6.35 4.14 -14.34
C ALA A 30 -6.94 5.32 -15.13
N ILE A 31 -6.92 6.53 -14.57
CA ILE A 31 -7.35 7.75 -15.25
C ILE A 31 -6.45 8.01 -16.47
N MET A 32 -5.12 7.95 -16.30
CA MET A 32 -4.20 8.14 -17.42
C MET A 32 -4.38 7.11 -18.53
N LYS A 33 -4.75 5.87 -18.16
CA LYS A 33 -5.11 4.82 -19.12
C LYS A 33 -6.39 5.15 -19.90
N THR A 34 -7.38 5.80 -19.29
CA THR A 34 -8.63 6.16 -19.99
C THR A 34 -8.45 7.28 -21.02
N PHE A 35 -7.41 8.10 -20.89
CA PHE A 35 -7.15 9.23 -21.79
C PHE A 35 -6.11 8.93 -22.86
N THR A 36 -5.46 7.76 -22.84
CA THR A 36 -4.51 7.36 -23.87
C THR A 36 -5.17 6.40 -24.86
N THR A 37 -4.86 6.57 -26.15
CA THR A 37 -5.25 5.67 -27.24
C THR A 37 -4.11 4.74 -27.66
N ASP A 38 -2.92 4.94 -27.09
CA ASP A 38 -1.73 4.15 -27.37
C ASP A 38 -1.76 2.84 -26.55
N GLU A 39 -1.66 1.70 -27.24
CA GLU A 39 -1.69 0.37 -26.64
C GLU A 39 -0.43 0.10 -25.78
N ASP A 40 0.74 0.62 -26.15
CA ASP A 40 1.99 0.42 -25.41
C ASP A 40 1.96 1.18 -24.08
N GLU A 41 1.46 2.42 -24.10
CA GLU A 41 1.22 3.19 -22.87
C GLU A 41 0.19 2.50 -21.98
N THR A 42 -0.89 1.97 -22.57
CA THR A 42 -1.92 1.21 -21.84
C THR A 42 -1.34 -0.02 -21.14
N ALA A 43 -0.46 -0.76 -21.82
CA ALA A 43 0.22 -1.93 -21.26
C ALA A 43 1.17 -1.56 -20.11
N SER A 44 1.97 -0.49 -20.29
CA SER A 44 2.87 0.04 -19.26
C SER A 44 2.10 0.49 -18.00
N ARG A 45 0.98 1.20 -18.16
CA ARG A 45 0.11 1.65 -17.05
C ARG A 45 -0.47 0.47 -16.30
N ASN A 46 -0.94 -0.57 -17.00
CA ASN A 46 -1.42 -1.81 -16.37
C ASN A 46 -0.33 -2.52 -15.57
N LEU A 47 0.91 -2.55 -16.05
CA LEU A 47 2.05 -3.11 -15.33
C LEU A 47 2.29 -2.35 -14.03
N ARG A 48 2.28 -1.01 -14.08
CA ARG A 48 2.45 -0.14 -12.90
C ARG A 48 1.34 -0.33 -11.87
N ILE A 49 0.08 -0.50 -12.31
CA ILE A 49 -1.04 -0.84 -11.41
C ILE A 49 -0.77 -2.17 -10.71
N LYS A 50 -0.38 -3.22 -11.45
CA LYS A 50 -0.06 -4.53 -10.87
C LYS A 50 1.10 -4.45 -9.88
N GLN A 51 2.15 -3.69 -10.19
CA GLN A 51 3.29 -3.48 -9.29
C GLN A 51 2.89 -2.72 -8.03
N THR A 52 2.02 -1.71 -8.15
CA THR A 52 1.50 -0.95 -7.01
C THR A 52 0.70 -1.85 -6.05
N ILE A 53 -0.15 -2.73 -6.60
CA ILE A 53 -0.89 -3.71 -5.80
C ILE A 53 0.07 -4.68 -5.08
N LYS A 54 1.07 -5.21 -5.79
CA LYS A 54 2.09 -6.09 -5.18
C LYS A 54 2.87 -5.37 -4.07
N GLY A 55 3.29 -4.13 -4.30
CA GLY A 55 3.97 -3.31 -3.29
C GLY A 55 3.12 -3.03 -2.07
N ALA A 56 1.83 -2.74 -2.27
CA ALA A 56 0.87 -2.55 -1.18
C ALA A 56 0.75 -3.82 -0.32
N ILE A 57 0.59 -5.00 -0.94
CA ILE A 57 0.52 -6.28 -0.22
C ILE A 57 1.78 -6.51 0.61
N VAL A 58 2.97 -6.30 0.05
CA VAL A 58 4.24 -6.45 0.78
C VAL A 58 4.31 -5.49 1.98
N GLY A 59 3.90 -4.22 1.80
CA GLY A 59 3.84 -3.24 2.89
C GLY A 59 2.86 -3.61 4.01
N LEU A 60 1.70 -4.16 3.65
CA LEU A 60 0.72 -4.67 4.61
C LEU A 60 1.30 -5.87 5.40
N CYS A 61 1.95 -6.82 4.72
CA CYS A 61 2.58 -7.97 5.38
C CYS A 61 3.69 -7.56 6.35
N LEU A 62 4.54 -6.59 6.00
CA LEU A 62 5.57 -6.06 6.89
C LEU A 62 4.97 -5.39 8.13
N SER A 63 3.89 -4.62 7.96
CA SER A 63 3.16 -4.01 9.08
C SER A 63 2.52 -5.08 9.99
N GLY A 64 2.09 -6.20 9.41
CA GLY A 64 1.57 -7.38 10.13
C GLY A 64 2.64 -8.07 10.96
N LEU A 65 3.85 -8.25 10.42
CA LEU A 65 4.98 -8.81 11.16
C LEU A 65 5.34 -7.97 12.39
N ILE A 66 5.33 -6.63 12.27
CA ILE A 66 5.58 -5.73 13.41
C ILE A 66 4.49 -5.93 14.50
N THR A 67 3.24 -6.16 14.08
CA THR A 67 2.14 -6.44 15.01
C THR A 67 2.34 -7.77 15.76
N ILE A 68 2.78 -8.82 15.05
CA ILE A 68 3.07 -10.14 15.66
C ILE A 68 4.24 -10.04 16.64
N ILE A 69 5.32 -9.34 16.27
CA ILE A 69 6.47 -9.11 17.15
C ILE A 69 6.02 -8.41 18.42
N LYS A 70 5.20 -7.35 18.31
CA LYS A 70 4.63 -6.65 19.48
C LYS A 70 3.87 -7.62 20.40
N ASN A 71 3.06 -8.52 19.85
CA ASN A 71 2.31 -9.50 20.65
C ASN A 71 3.19 -10.53 21.36
N PHE A 72 4.41 -10.77 20.88
CA PHE A 72 5.36 -11.72 21.49
C PHE A 72 6.16 -11.10 22.65
N TYR A 73 6.31 -9.77 22.66
CA TYR A 73 6.98 -9.00 23.72
C TYR A 73 6.01 -8.40 24.76
N MET A 74 4.70 -8.60 24.57
CA MET A 74 3.64 -8.33 25.54
C MET A 74 3.39 -9.57 26.40
#